data_AF-A0A6G3WL71-F1
#
_entry.id   AF-A0A6G3WL71-F1
#
_cell.length_a   1.000
_cell.length_b   1.000
_cell.length_c   1.000
_cell.angle_alpha   90.00
_cell.angle_beta   90.00
_cell.angle_gamma   90.00
#
_symmetry.space_group_name_H-M   'P 1'
#
loop_
_entity.id
_entity.type
_entity.pdbx_description
1 polymer ?
#
loop_
_entity_poly.entity_id
_entity_poly.type
_entity_poly.pdbx_seq_one_letter_code
_entity_poly.pdbx_strand_id
1 'polypeptide(L)' 'AYHSRRLADSGLEQLLGEVSPRLSWNGSTLTVTGTRGDHQRVLGGQGLVLMPSVFVWPEVVGGHEEPWQPGLIYPARGIG' A
#
# COMPACT_ATOMS: atom_id res chain seq x y z
N ALA A 1 -8.14 -1.66 13.67
CA ALA A 1 -8.57 -0.43 14.36
C ALA A 1 -7.51 0.67 14.38
N TYR A 2 -6.22 0.37 14.55
CA TYR A 2 -5.14 1.39 14.63
C TYR A 2 -4.99 2.24 13.34
N HIS A 3 -4.89 1.60 12.18
CA HIS A 3 -4.77 2.31 10.89
C HIS A 3 -6.00 3.15 10.56
N SER A 4 -7.20 2.67 10.87
CA SER A 4 -8.45 3.38 10.67
C SER A 4 -8.48 4.72 11.41
N ARG A 5 -7.93 4.76 12.63
CA ARG A 5 -7.85 5.96 13.46
C ARG A 5 -6.75 6.92 13.01
N ARG A 6 -5.57 6.38 12.68
CA ARG A 6 -4.47 7.19 12.11
C ARG A 6 -4.77 7.74 10.72
N LEU A 7 -5.57 7.05 9.90
CA LEU A 7 -6.11 7.61 8.66
C LEU A 7 -6.92 8.87 8.91
N ALA A 8 -7.76 8.88 9.95
CA ALA A 8 -8.57 10.03 10.33
C ALA A 8 -7.74 11.18 10.94
N ASP A 9 -6.67 10.86 11.67
CA ASP A 9 -5.86 11.85 12.41
C ASP A 9 -4.69 12.44 11.59
N SER A 10 -4.09 11.68 10.67
CA SER A 10 -2.82 12.03 9.99
C SER A 10 -2.87 11.99 8.46
N GLY A 11 -4.00 11.60 7.87
CA GLY A 11 -4.14 11.43 6.42
C GLY A 11 -3.43 10.18 5.89
N LEU A 12 -3.80 9.78 4.67
CA LEU A 12 -3.32 8.55 4.03
C LEU A 12 -1.81 8.60 3.72
N GLU A 13 -1.30 9.78 3.36
CA GLU A 13 0.11 9.99 3.00
C GLU A 13 1.06 9.72 4.16
N GLN A 14 0.81 10.34 5.32
CA GLN A 14 1.65 10.15 6.50
C GLN A 14 1.57 8.69 7.00
N LEU A 15 0.40 8.07 6.94
CA LEU A 15 0.24 6.66 7.33
C LEU A 15 1.04 5.70 6.44
N LEU A 16 1.03 5.90 5.12
CA LEU A 16 1.74 5.04 4.18
C LEU A 16 3.27 5.21 4.29
N GLY A 17 3.74 6.45 4.42
CA GLY A 17 5.16 6.74 4.63
C GLY A 17 5.70 6.12 5.94
N GLU A 18 4.89 6.05 6.98
CA GLU A 18 5.26 5.37 8.22
C GLU A 18 5.21 3.84 8.13
N VAL A 19 4.42 3.27 7.21
CA VAL A 19 4.26 1.83 7.03
C VAL A 19 5.48 1.22 6.34
N SER A 20 5.97 1.87 5.29
CA SER A 20 7.18 1.45 4.59
C SER A 20 7.77 2.64 3.83
N PRO A 21 9.10 2.87 3.90
CA PRO A 21 9.76 3.93 3.15
C PRO A 21 9.65 3.74 1.62
N ARG A 22 9.21 2.56 1.17
CA ARG A 22 8.98 2.27 -0.25
C ARG A 22 7.63 2.79 -0.76
N LEU A 23 6.72 3.19 0.12
CA LEU A 23 5.39 3.66 -0.22
C LEU A 23 5.33 5.18 -0.11
N SER A 24 4.93 5.85 -1.20
CA SER A 24 4.70 7.29 -1.21
C SER A 24 3.34 7.59 -1.83
N TRP A 25 2.58 8.48 -1.20
CA TRP A 25 1.28 8.91 -1.69
C TRP A 25 1.35 10.38 -2.08
N ASN A 26 0.89 10.71 -3.28
CA ASN A 26 0.77 12.09 -3.73
C ASN A 26 -0.61 12.30 -4.38
N GLY A 27 -1.47 13.08 -3.72
CA GLY A 27 -2.82 13.38 -4.20
C GLY A 27 -3.70 12.13 -4.30
N SER A 28 -3.69 11.50 -5.48
CA SER A 28 -4.44 10.28 -5.81
C SER A 28 -3.56 9.12 -6.29
N THR A 29 -2.24 9.27 -6.25
CA THR A 29 -1.28 8.30 -6.79
C THR A 29 -0.47 7.67 -5.67
N LEU A 30 -0.50 6.34 -5.60
CA LEU A 30 0.40 5.55 -4.78
C LEU A 30 1.59 5.08 -5.63
N THR A 31 2.78 5.47 -5.21
CA THR A 31 4.04 5.00 -5.79
C THR A 31 4.67 3.97 -4.87
N VAL A 32 5.05 2.83 -5.44
CA VAL A 32 5.78 1.77 -4.75
C VAL A 32 7.15 1.64 -5.39
N THR A 33 8.21 1.78 -4.60
CA THR A 33 9.59 1.64 -5.08
C THR A 33 10.19 0.29 -4.68
N GLY A 34 11.20 -0.17 -5.41
CA GLY A 34 11.88 -1.45 -5.13
C GLY A 34 11.09 -2.69 -5.56
N THR A 35 10.08 -2.55 -6.42
CA THR A 35 9.40 -3.68 -7.06
C THR A 35 10.24 -4.27 -8.19
N ARG A 36 10.07 -5.57 -8.45
CA ARG A 36 10.66 -6.23 -9.63
C ARG A 36 9.82 -5.90 -10.87
N GLY A 37 10.00 -4.70 -11.41
CA GLY A 37 9.31 -4.22 -12.60
C GLY A 37 8.64 -2.85 -12.39
N ASP A 38 8.40 -2.16 -13.51
CA ASP A 38 7.61 -0.93 -13.55
C ASP A 38 6.18 -1.25 -13.97
N HIS A 39 5.23 -0.85 -13.14
CA HIS A 39 3.81 -1.07 -13.36
C HIS A 39 3.04 0.18 -12.94
N GLN A 40 2.37 0.80 -13.91
CA GLN A 40 1.48 1.92 -13.67
C GLN A 40 0.04 1.54 -13.99
N ARG A 41 -0.89 1.86 -13.09
CA ARG A 41 -2.31 1.61 -13.29
C ARG A 41 -3.16 2.73 -12.74
N VAL A 42 -4.13 3.17 -13.54
CA VAL A 42 -5.21 4.06 -13.09
C VAL A 42 -6.37 3.19 -12.63
N LEU A 43 -6.81 3.34 -11.38
CA LEU A 43 -7.88 2.50 -10.80
C LEU A 43 -9.29 2.93 -11.24
N GLY A 44 -9.46 4.09 -11.87
CA GLY A 44 -10.76 4.52 -12.42
C GLY A 44 -11.88 4.63 -11.37
N GLY A 45 -11.54 4.91 -10.11
CA GLY A 45 -12.49 4.93 -8.99
C GLY A 45 -12.66 3.59 -8.28
N GLN A 46 -12.03 2.51 -8.75
CA GLN A 46 -11.91 1.29 -7.96
C GLN A 46 -11.07 1.57 -6.71
N GLY A 47 -11.54 1.09 -5.57
CA GLY A 47 -10.78 1.15 -4.32
C GLY A 47 -9.50 0.33 -4.42
N LEU A 48 -8.52 0.67 -3.57
CA LEU A 48 -7.29 -0.08 -3.38
C LEU A 48 -7.32 -0.74 -2.01
N VAL A 49 -7.20 -2.07 -1.97
CA VAL A 49 -7.11 -2.81 -0.71
C VAL A 49 -5.67 -2.78 -0.22
N LEU A 50 -5.47 -2.29 0.99
CA LEU A 50 -4.17 -2.27 1.67
C LEU A 50 -4.13 -3.40 2.70
N MET A 51 -3.30 -4.42 2.45
CA MET A 51 -3.18 -5.60 3.30
C MET A 51 -1.80 -5.70 3.96
N PRO A 52 -1.68 -5.51 5.28
CA PRO A 52 -0.43 -5.81 5.99
C PRO A 52 -0.18 -7.33 6.01
N SER A 53 1.06 -7.76 5.79
CA SER A 53 1.48 -9.16 5.86
C SER A 53 2.91 -9.29 6.41
N VAL A 54 3.16 -10.32 7.22
CA VAL A 54 4.49 -10.65 7.72
C VAL A 54 5.28 -11.53 6.75
N PHE A 55 4.59 -12.15 5.79
CA PHE A 55 5.17 -13.14 4.87
C PHE A 55 5.79 -12.52 3.62
N VAL A 56 5.40 -11.28 3.27
CA VAL A 56 5.95 -10.60 2.11
C VAL A 56 7.27 -9.90 2.40
N TRP A 57 7.72 -9.87 3.67
CA TRP A 57 8.95 -9.18 4.04
C TRP A 57 10.15 -9.70 3.23
N PRO A 58 11.01 -8.82 2.67
CA PRO A 58 11.03 -7.35 2.77
C PRO A 58 10.30 -6.62 1.63
N GLU A 59 9.56 -7.34 0.80
CA GLU A 59 8.97 -6.84 -0.43
C GLU A 59 7.56 -6.29 -0.26
N VAL A 60 7.18 -5.42 -1.20
CA VAL A 60 5.81 -4.98 -1.40
C VAL A 60 5.30 -5.64 -2.67
N VAL A 61 4.14 -6.29 -2.59
CA VAL A 61 3.52 -7.00 -3.71
C VAL A 61 2.24 -6.30 -4.10
N GLY A 62 2.18 -5.81 -5.33
CA GLY A 62 0.96 -5.30 -5.95
C GLY A 62 0.34 -6.35 -6.86
N GLY A 63 -0.98 -6.43 -6.88
CA GLY A 63 -1.70 -7.36 -7.73
C GLY A 63 -3.03 -6.79 -8.20
N HIS A 64 -3.38 -7.10 -9.43
CA HIS A 64 -4.69 -6.86 -9.99
C HIS A 64 -4.98 -7.99 -10.98
N GLU A 65 -5.96 -8.82 -10.62
CA GLU A 65 -6.48 -9.88 -11.47
C GLU A 65 -8.00 -9.84 -11.32
N GLU A 66 -8.71 -9.57 -12.41
CA GLU A 66 -10.17 -9.63 -12.39
C GLU A 66 -10.62 -11.04 -12.00
N PRO A 67 -11.64 -11.19 -11.13
CA PRO A 67 -12.60 -10.18 -10.69
C PRO A 67 -12.22 -9.43 -9.39
N TRP A 68 -11.01 -9.61 -8.87
CA TRP A 68 -10.62 -9.11 -7.55
C TRP A 68 -10.30 -7.61 -7.56
N GLN A 69 -10.60 -6.95 -6.44
CA GLN A 69 -10.20 -5.55 -6.26
C GLN A 69 -8.67 -5.43 -6.30
N PRO A 70 -8.13 -4.34 -6.90
CA PRO A 70 -6.71 -4.03 -6.84
C PRO A 70 -6.21 -4.07 -5.38
N GLY A 71 -5.10 -4.78 -5.16
CA GLY A 71 -4.57 -5.03 -3.83
C GLY A 71 -3.08 -4.71 -3.73
N LEU A 72 -2.69 -4.20 -2.57
CA LEU A 72 -1.29 -4.02 -2.18
C LEU A 72 -1.03 -4.75 -0.88
N ILE A 73 -0.10 -5.71 -0.92
CA ILE A 73 0.40 -6.44 0.24
C ILE A 73 1.72 -5.83 0.65
N TYR A 74 1.80 -5.33 1.88
CA TYR A 74 2.99 -4.65 2.39
C TYR A 74 3.47 -5.26 3.72
N PRO A 75 4.77 -5.13 4.06
CA PRO A 75 5.30 -5.65 5.31
C PRO A 75 4.60 -5.03 6.54
N ALA A 76 4.05 -5.86 7.42
CA ALA A 76 3.49 -5.38 8.68
C ALA A 76 4.62 -4.81 9.58
N ARG A 77 4.34 -3.69 10.25
CA ARG A 77 5.26 -3.10 11.24
C ARG A 77 5.35 -3.97 12.51
N GLY A 78 6.48 -3.92 13.22
CA GLY A 78 6.67 -4.63 14.50
C GLY A 78 7.19 -6.06 14.37
N ILE A 79 7.67 -6.45 13.18
CA ILE A 79 8.42 -7.68 12.96
C ILE A 79 9.91 -7.31 13.00
N GLY A 80 10.51 -7.44 14.18
CA GLY A 80 11.88 -7.01 14.49
C GLY A 80 12.02 -6.57 15.93
#